data_AF-A0A118HWI0-F1
#
_entry.id   AF-A0A118HWI0-F1
#
_cell.length_a   1.000
_cell.length_b   1.000
_cell.length_c   1.000
_cell.angle_alpha   90.00
_cell.angle_beta   90.00
_cell.angle_gamma   90.00
#
_symmetry.space_group_name_H-M   'P 1'
#
loop_
_entity.id
_entity.type
_entity.pdbx_description
1 polymer ?
#
loop_
_entity_poly.entity_id
_entity_poly.type
_entity_poly.pdbx_seq_one_letter_code
_entity_poly.pdbx_strand_id
1 'polypeptide(L)'
;MRGRPSYDLVPPACERQPWQRPDANGPYLCVLLKQWGCDASLEYVAPPDMTWPPLESRDAELAFRRQLAALAQRYDLLVGTGVLADDPHQDAALNRLPVFPVSEARVTLPQVRGARFNFGRSEDRSPAQRRTLELIDAAGRPRGSRVVTYFDQATLVNLPGYPGDVAILAHTILRRLIDLLEFVDVPGPYWETGVLGAPTSRDPARHDLRWATLAAGAAGAAGEPVVTPLAGERADALGALAGADALVAIEAGAPPLAAGSPVLVMRLDQSRRPVRAVRDATQAAQSPAVDASATAAPDSARKDATSAAVAPSPDDTIAAAWARLDAWRRTLPADAPEPFRGPASDDDLRALEAGLGVALPEAWRASLRLHDGQEAGRTEPFAGETLLFARQILAQWSIWRDLVVRGDLADCEGEPEPGIRGDWYNLKWIPLTHNGSGDHLCVDLDPDEGGRIGQVIRVWHDSPERELVAQGVGEWLARGAPG
;
A
#
# COMPACT_ATOMS: atom_id res chain seq x y z
N MET A 1 -22.26 -30.17 3.80
CA MET A 1 -20.83 -30.23 4.18
C MET A 1 -20.18 -28.94 3.71
N ARG A 2 -19.98 -27.97 4.61
CA ARG A 2 -19.30 -26.70 4.29
C ARG A 2 -17.80 -26.98 4.34
N GLY A 3 -17.14 -27.02 3.18
CA GLY A 3 -15.71 -27.28 3.09
C GLY A 3 -14.91 -26.23 3.86
N ARG A 4 -13.85 -26.68 4.55
CA ARG A 4 -12.87 -25.85 5.26
C ARG A 4 -11.56 -25.80 4.44
N PRO A 5 -11.45 -24.99 3.37
CA PRO A 5 -10.27 -25.03 2.50
C PRO A 5 -9.10 -24.17 2.98
N SER A 6 -9.17 -23.44 4.09
CA SER A 6 -7.97 -22.81 4.69
C SER A 6 -7.14 -23.78 5.55
N TYR A 7 -7.53 -25.06 5.62
CA TYR A 7 -6.97 -26.12 6.47
C TYR A 7 -6.60 -27.38 5.69
N ASP A 8 -6.70 -27.33 4.36
CA ASP A 8 -6.48 -28.50 3.54
C ASP A 8 -4.99 -28.82 3.41
N LEU A 9 -4.10 -27.82 3.45
CA LEU A 9 -2.65 -28.04 3.40
C LEU A 9 -2.13 -28.61 4.73
N VAL A 10 -1.41 -29.73 4.63
CA VAL A 10 -0.74 -30.39 5.76
C VAL A 10 0.69 -30.77 5.39
N PRO A 11 1.60 -30.92 6.38
CA PRO A 11 2.97 -31.33 6.12
C PRO A 11 3.02 -32.63 5.27
N PRO A 12 3.92 -32.73 4.27
CA PRO A 12 3.93 -33.84 3.32
C PRO A 12 3.98 -35.24 3.93
N ALA A 13 4.61 -35.37 5.11
CA ALA A 13 4.86 -36.63 5.81
C ALA A 13 3.80 -36.98 6.88
N CYS A 14 2.80 -36.13 7.10
CA CYS A 14 1.74 -36.37 8.09
C CYS A 14 0.61 -37.24 7.54
N GLU A 15 -0.08 -37.96 8.43
CA GLU A 15 -1.33 -38.65 8.10
C GLU A 15 -2.39 -37.61 7.72
N ARG A 16 -3.13 -37.85 6.62
CA ARG A 16 -4.03 -36.86 6.01
C ARG A 16 -5.45 -37.37 5.93
N GLN A 17 -6.40 -36.48 6.21
CA GLN A 17 -7.79 -36.72 5.86
C GLN A 17 -7.99 -36.70 4.34
N PRO A 18 -9.01 -37.38 3.79
CA PRO A 18 -9.24 -37.44 2.34
C PRO A 18 -9.44 -36.08 1.64
N TRP A 19 -9.81 -35.05 2.40
CA TRP A 19 -10.00 -33.67 1.91
C TRP A 19 -8.76 -32.79 2.07
N GLN A 20 -7.70 -33.29 2.71
CA GLN A 20 -6.43 -32.58 2.91
C GLN A 20 -5.44 -32.89 1.79
N ARG A 21 -4.65 -31.90 1.40
CA ARG A 21 -3.61 -31.96 0.38
C ARG A 21 -2.23 -31.79 1.02
N PRO A 22 -1.19 -32.47 0.52
CA PRO A 22 0.18 -32.14 0.90
C PRO A 22 0.47 -30.67 0.60
N ASP A 23 1.15 -30.00 1.53
CA ASP A 23 1.80 -28.73 1.26
C ASP A 23 2.91 -28.89 0.21
N ALA A 24 2.71 -28.28 -0.95
CA ALA A 24 3.73 -28.16 -2.00
C ALA A 24 4.43 -26.78 -1.99
N ASN A 25 3.80 -25.77 -1.38
CA ASN A 25 4.28 -24.38 -1.41
C ASN A 25 5.47 -24.19 -0.47
N GLY A 26 5.37 -24.69 0.76
CA GLY A 26 6.41 -24.58 1.77
C GLY A 26 7.75 -25.17 1.33
N PRO A 27 7.79 -26.46 0.92
CA PRO A 27 9.02 -27.07 0.39
C PRO A 27 9.57 -26.36 -0.84
N TYR A 28 8.70 -25.96 -1.79
CA TYR A 28 9.10 -25.24 -2.99
C TYR A 28 9.80 -23.91 -2.65
N LEU A 29 9.16 -23.07 -1.84
CA LEU A 29 9.73 -21.78 -1.42
C LEU A 29 11.01 -21.95 -0.62
N CYS A 30 11.07 -22.92 0.29
CA CYS A 30 12.28 -23.17 1.08
C CYS A 30 13.48 -23.53 0.19
N VAL A 31 13.29 -24.39 -0.82
CA VAL A 31 14.33 -24.74 -1.79
C VAL A 31 14.71 -23.52 -2.64
N LEU A 32 13.72 -22.79 -3.16
CA LEU A 32 13.96 -21.62 -4.00
C LEU A 32 14.74 -20.51 -3.26
N LEU A 33 14.35 -20.20 -2.03
CA LEU A 33 15.04 -19.21 -1.20
C LEU A 33 16.49 -19.63 -0.89
N LYS A 34 16.72 -20.92 -0.61
CA LYS A 34 18.09 -21.46 -0.45
C LYS A 34 18.90 -21.36 -1.73
N GLN A 35 18.30 -21.60 -2.89
CA GLN A 35 18.95 -21.41 -4.18
C GLN A 35 19.33 -19.94 -4.44
N TRP A 36 18.57 -19.00 -3.90
CA TRP A 36 18.89 -17.57 -3.94
C TRP A 36 19.90 -17.13 -2.88
N GLY A 37 20.33 -18.03 -1.99
CA GLY A 37 21.33 -17.77 -0.96
C GLY A 37 20.76 -17.35 0.40
N CYS A 38 19.45 -17.39 0.59
CA CYS A 38 18.83 -17.08 1.88
C CYS A 38 18.93 -18.27 2.85
N ASP A 39 19.13 -17.99 4.14
CA ASP A 39 18.99 -19.00 5.20
C ASP A 39 17.50 -19.25 5.51
N ALA A 40 16.87 -20.09 4.69
CA ALA A 40 15.44 -20.35 4.78
C ALA A 40 15.12 -21.61 5.60
N SER A 41 14.11 -21.50 6.45
CA SER A 41 13.52 -22.60 7.23
C SER A 41 12.01 -22.68 6.96
N LEU A 42 11.46 -23.89 7.08
CA LEU A 42 10.03 -24.12 6.91
C LEU A 42 9.38 -24.35 8.28
N GLU A 43 8.39 -23.52 8.62
CA GLU A 43 7.66 -23.55 9.88
C GLU A 43 6.17 -23.72 9.57
N TYR A 44 5.50 -24.66 10.25
CA TYR A 44 4.07 -24.90 10.08
C TYR A 44 3.30 -24.27 11.23
N VAL A 45 2.52 -23.23 10.92
CA VAL A 45 1.68 -22.51 11.89
C VAL A 45 0.23 -22.83 11.59
N ALA A 46 -0.47 -23.47 12.52
CA ALA A 46 -1.87 -23.81 12.36
C ALA A 46 -2.73 -22.53 12.49
N PRO A 47 -3.55 -22.16 11.48
CA PRO A 47 -4.44 -21.02 11.60
C PRO A 47 -5.54 -21.28 12.65
N PRO A 48 -6.14 -20.22 13.24
CA PRO A 48 -7.17 -20.37 14.27
C PRO A 48 -8.48 -20.93 13.72
N ASP A 49 -8.99 -22.03 14.27
CA ASP A 49 -10.24 -22.66 13.82
C ASP A 49 -11.45 -21.76 14.11
N MET A 50 -11.82 -20.97 13.11
CA MET A 50 -12.92 -20.00 13.16
C MET A 50 -14.32 -20.65 13.24
N THR A 51 -14.41 -21.98 13.30
CA THR A 51 -15.67 -22.69 13.54
C THR A 51 -15.94 -22.95 15.03
N TRP A 52 -14.96 -22.70 15.89
CA TRP A 52 -15.08 -22.86 17.33
C TRP A 52 -15.94 -21.74 17.96
N PRO A 53 -16.49 -21.95 19.17
CA PRO A 53 -17.19 -20.91 19.92
C PRO A 53 -16.36 -19.61 20.02
N PRO A 54 -17.00 -18.43 20.10
CA PRO A 54 -16.29 -17.14 20.03
C PRO A 54 -15.15 -16.93 21.02
N LEU A 55 -15.22 -17.53 22.21
CA LEU A 55 -14.15 -17.45 23.22
C LEU A 55 -12.93 -18.29 22.82
N GLU A 56 -13.14 -19.55 22.44
CA GLU A 56 -12.10 -20.47 21.99
C GLU A 56 -11.44 -20.01 20.69
N SER A 57 -12.22 -19.39 19.78
CA SER A 57 -11.71 -18.77 18.57
C SER A 57 -10.80 -17.57 18.87
N ARG A 58 -11.09 -16.78 19.92
CA ARG A 58 -10.25 -15.66 20.35
C ARG A 58 -8.93 -16.14 20.96
N ASP A 59 -8.98 -17.20 21.78
CA ASP A 59 -7.77 -17.79 22.37
C ASP A 59 -6.87 -18.40 21.29
N ALA A 60 -7.44 -19.09 20.30
CA ALA A 60 -6.72 -19.62 19.15
C ALA A 60 -6.10 -18.50 18.30
N GLU A 61 -6.82 -17.39 18.10
CA GLU A 61 -6.31 -16.22 17.39
C GLU A 61 -5.12 -15.58 18.13
N LEU A 62 -5.22 -15.43 19.45
CA LEU A 62 -4.13 -14.89 20.28
C LEU A 62 -2.90 -15.81 20.26
N ALA A 63 -3.10 -17.13 20.31
CA ALA A 63 -2.02 -18.11 20.20
C ALA A 63 -1.32 -18.03 18.85
N PHE A 64 -2.08 -17.92 17.75
CA PHE A 64 -1.54 -17.73 16.40
C PHE A 64 -0.72 -16.43 16.29
N ARG A 65 -1.22 -15.31 16.84
CA ARG A 65 -0.48 -14.03 16.89
C ARG A 65 0.83 -14.15 17.65
N ARG A 66 0.82 -14.80 18.82
CA ARG A 66 2.04 -15.02 19.62
C ARG A 66 3.08 -15.86 18.88
N GLN A 67 2.66 -16.89 18.14
CA GLN A 67 3.56 -17.69 17.32
C GLN A 67 4.19 -16.87 16.18
N LEU A 68 3.39 -16.06 15.49
CA LEU A 68 3.91 -15.17 14.44
C LEU A 68 4.86 -14.10 14.98
N ALA A 69 4.56 -13.51 16.15
CA ALA A 69 5.47 -12.58 16.82
C ALA A 69 6.80 -13.25 17.19
N ALA A 70 6.77 -14.48 17.70
CA ALA A 70 7.98 -15.24 17.99
C ALA A 70 8.80 -15.57 16.75
N LEU A 71 8.15 -15.86 15.61
CA LEU A 71 8.82 -16.02 14.32
C LEU A 71 9.42 -14.71 13.82
N ALA A 72 8.70 -13.59 13.98
CA ALA A 72 9.17 -12.28 13.61
C ALA A 72 10.42 -11.85 14.41
N GLN A 73 10.63 -12.36 15.63
CA GLN A 73 11.87 -12.15 16.38
C GLN A 73 13.07 -12.95 15.84
N ARG A 74 12.84 -13.98 15.03
CA ARG A 74 13.87 -14.91 14.53
C ARG A 74 14.24 -14.67 13.06
N TYR A 75 13.31 -14.16 12.27
CA TYR A 75 13.43 -14.06 10.80
C TYR A 75 13.12 -12.66 10.30
N ASP A 76 13.97 -12.12 9.43
CA ASP A 76 13.78 -10.81 8.79
C ASP A 76 12.71 -10.83 7.69
N LEU A 77 12.43 -12.02 7.14
CA LEU A 77 11.42 -12.22 6.12
C LEU A 77 10.57 -13.45 6.45
N LEU A 78 9.28 -13.23 6.58
CA LEU A 78 8.26 -14.26 6.74
C LEU A 78 7.46 -14.37 5.44
N VAL A 79 7.39 -15.57 4.86
CA VAL A 79 6.60 -15.85 3.66
C VAL A 79 5.43 -16.75 4.02
N GLY A 80 4.23 -16.17 4.09
CA GLY A 80 2.99 -16.89 4.32
C GLY A 80 2.44 -17.48 3.02
N THR A 81 1.91 -18.70 3.09
CA THR A 81 1.15 -19.32 1.99
C THR A 81 -0.05 -20.06 2.54
N GLY A 82 -1.13 -20.19 1.74
CA GLY A 82 -2.21 -21.13 2.07
C GLY A 82 -3.62 -20.54 2.19
N VAL A 83 -3.83 -19.26 1.85
CA VAL A 83 -5.19 -18.70 1.76
C VAL A 83 -5.54 -18.49 0.28
N LEU A 84 -6.63 -19.10 -0.18
CA LEU A 84 -7.12 -18.91 -1.55
C LEU A 84 -7.47 -17.44 -1.78
N ALA A 85 -7.16 -16.92 -2.97
CA ALA A 85 -7.41 -15.53 -3.33
C ALA A 85 -8.88 -15.21 -3.63
N ASP A 86 -9.73 -16.25 -3.66
CA ASP A 86 -11.14 -16.21 -4.01
C ASP A 86 -12.07 -16.17 -2.78
N ASP A 87 -13.25 -15.60 -2.95
CA ASP A 87 -14.33 -15.62 -1.95
C ASP A 87 -14.78 -17.08 -1.66
N PRO A 88 -15.12 -17.43 -0.40
CA PRO A 88 -15.13 -16.60 0.82
C PRO A 88 -13.80 -16.62 1.59
N HIS A 89 -12.75 -17.19 1.01
CA HIS A 89 -11.50 -17.48 1.72
C HIS A 89 -10.50 -16.34 1.68
N GLN A 90 -10.69 -15.40 0.76
CA GLN A 90 -9.87 -14.20 0.61
C GLN A 90 -9.72 -13.36 1.88
N ASP A 91 -10.65 -13.45 2.84
CA ASP A 91 -10.63 -12.74 4.13
C ASP A 91 -10.54 -13.72 5.33
N ALA A 92 -9.69 -14.74 5.23
CA ALA A 92 -9.43 -15.72 6.30
C ALA A 92 -7.93 -15.79 6.69
N ALA A 93 -7.63 -16.30 7.90
CA ALA A 93 -6.26 -16.50 8.41
C ALA A 93 -5.37 -15.26 8.23
N LEU A 94 -4.18 -15.39 7.62
CA LEU A 94 -3.25 -14.28 7.36
C LEU A 94 -3.85 -13.13 6.52
N ASN A 95 -4.99 -13.34 5.83
CA ASN A 95 -5.69 -12.27 5.11
C ASN A 95 -6.73 -11.50 5.94
N ARG A 96 -7.11 -12.02 7.12
CA ARG A 96 -8.13 -11.43 8.02
C ARG A 96 -7.53 -10.84 9.30
N LEU A 97 -6.24 -11.06 9.53
CA LEU A 97 -5.62 -10.75 10.80
C LEU A 97 -4.63 -9.59 10.61
N PRO A 98 -4.83 -8.46 11.32
CA PRO A 98 -3.76 -7.48 11.51
C PRO A 98 -2.77 -8.06 12.53
N VAL A 99 -2.01 -9.09 12.15
CA VAL A 99 -0.93 -9.67 12.99
C VAL A 99 0.31 -8.79 12.99
N PHE A 100 0.32 -7.79 12.12
CA PHE A 100 1.38 -6.83 11.93
C PHE A 100 0.76 -5.44 12.15
N PRO A 101 1.10 -4.75 13.27
CA PRO A 101 0.43 -3.51 13.65
C PRO A 101 0.74 -2.33 12.73
N VAL A 102 1.74 -2.47 11.85
CA VAL A 102 2.19 -1.42 10.93
C VAL A 102 1.96 -1.86 9.47
N SER A 103 0.94 -1.26 8.85
CA SER A 103 0.58 -1.33 7.41
C SER A 103 -0.16 -2.59 6.90
N GLU A 104 -1.42 -2.37 6.50
CA GLU A 104 -2.17 -3.18 5.54
C GLU A 104 -1.93 -2.64 4.12
N ALA A 105 -1.08 -3.30 3.34
CA ALA A 105 -1.05 -3.09 1.88
C ALA A 105 -1.55 -4.37 1.20
N ARG A 106 -2.88 -4.50 1.08
CA ARG A 106 -3.48 -5.50 0.18
C ARG A 106 -3.19 -5.04 -1.25
N VAL A 107 -2.31 -5.77 -1.93
CA VAL A 107 -1.97 -5.47 -3.32
C VAL A 107 -2.93 -6.21 -4.22
N THR A 108 -3.62 -5.49 -5.10
CA THR A 108 -4.42 -6.08 -6.17
C THR A 108 -3.89 -5.58 -7.51
N LEU A 109 -3.40 -6.50 -8.32
CA LEU A 109 -2.88 -6.24 -9.65
C LEU A 109 -3.95 -6.63 -10.70
N PRO A 110 -4.12 -5.84 -11.79
CA PRO A 110 -5.05 -6.16 -12.88
C PRO A 110 -4.49 -7.27 -13.78
N GLN A 111 -4.25 -8.45 -13.19
CA GLN A 111 -3.69 -9.61 -13.86
C GLN A 111 -4.50 -10.89 -13.62
N VAL A 112 -4.30 -11.91 -14.44
CA VAL A 112 -5.02 -13.18 -14.36
C VAL A 112 -4.48 -14.06 -13.22
N ARG A 113 -3.17 -14.25 -13.17
CA ARG A 113 -2.48 -15.10 -12.15
C ARG A 113 -1.72 -14.24 -11.16
N GLY A 114 -1.69 -14.62 -9.89
CA GLY A 114 -0.98 -13.85 -8.84
C GLY A 114 -1.51 -12.43 -8.63
N ALA A 115 -2.81 -12.21 -8.86
CA ALA A 115 -3.40 -10.87 -8.78
C ALA A 115 -3.43 -10.27 -7.36
N ARG A 116 -3.35 -11.09 -6.31
CA ARG A 116 -3.53 -10.61 -4.93
C ARG A 116 -2.53 -11.23 -3.98
N PHE A 117 -1.97 -10.38 -3.13
CA PHE A 117 -1.06 -10.74 -2.03
C PHE A 117 -0.99 -9.55 -1.06
N ASN A 118 -0.50 -9.80 0.15
CA ASN A 118 -0.44 -8.78 1.20
C ASN A 118 0.97 -8.65 1.76
N PHE A 119 1.32 -7.47 2.22
CA PHE A 119 2.51 -7.23 3.04
C PHE A 119 2.13 -6.85 4.47
N GLY A 120 3.08 -7.03 5.39
CA GLY A 120 3.02 -6.49 6.73
C GLY A 120 4.42 -6.30 7.31
N ARG A 121 4.54 -5.55 8.39
CA ARG A 121 5.79 -5.40 9.15
C ARG A 121 5.58 -5.67 10.63
N SER A 122 6.53 -6.40 11.25
CA SER A 122 6.53 -6.64 12.69
C SER A 122 6.58 -5.35 13.49
N GLU A 123 6.26 -5.49 14.77
CA GLU A 123 6.72 -4.53 15.76
C GLU A 123 8.23 -4.39 15.71
N ASP A 124 8.72 -3.23 16.14
CA ASP A 124 10.14 -2.94 16.27
C ASP A 124 10.78 -3.91 17.26
N ARG A 125 11.80 -4.64 16.83
CA ARG A 125 12.64 -5.48 17.71
C ARG A 125 13.64 -4.64 18.49
N SER A 126 14.04 -3.50 17.92
CA SER A 126 14.88 -2.51 18.58
C SER A 126 14.46 -1.09 18.21
N PRO A 127 14.75 -0.10 19.08
CA PRO A 127 14.41 1.29 18.81
C PRO A 127 14.96 1.78 17.46
N ALA A 128 14.16 2.57 16.76
CA ALA A 128 14.52 3.08 15.45
C ALA A 128 15.85 3.86 15.47
N GLN A 129 16.74 3.53 14.54
CA GLN A 129 18.05 4.18 14.43
C GLN A 129 18.00 5.29 13.39
N ARG A 130 18.43 6.50 13.73
CA ARG A 130 18.53 7.62 12.77
C ARG A 130 19.97 7.79 12.31
N ARG A 131 20.20 7.83 10.99
CA ARG A 131 21.49 8.25 10.40
C ARG A 131 21.30 9.41 9.44
N THR A 132 22.14 10.43 9.61
CA THR A 132 22.25 11.53 8.64
C THR A 132 23.19 11.11 7.53
N LEU A 133 22.67 10.93 6.31
CA LEU A 133 23.45 10.69 5.11
C LEU A 133 23.78 12.03 4.45
N GLU A 134 25.06 12.30 4.18
CA GLU A 134 25.43 13.43 3.33
C GLU A 134 25.14 13.09 1.87
N LEU A 135 24.40 13.98 1.20
CA LEU A 135 24.13 13.88 -0.22
C LEU A 135 25.24 14.61 -0.97
N ILE A 136 26.02 13.88 -1.76
CA ILE A 136 27.07 14.42 -2.63
C ILE A 136 26.62 14.38 -4.10
N ASP A 137 26.98 15.40 -4.88
CA ASP A 137 26.76 15.40 -6.32
C ASP A 137 27.70 14.44 -7.07
N ALA A 138 27.48 14.26 -8.38
CA ALA A 138 28.30 13.37 -9.21
C ALA A 138 29.78 13.81 -9.30
N ALA A 139 30.11 15.04 -8.88
CA ALA A 139 31.47 15.57 -8.80
C ALA A 139 32.05 15.49 -7.36
N GLY A 140 31.34 14.84 -6.42
CA GLY A 140 31.76 14.64 -5.04
C GLY A 140 31.54 15.85 -4.12
N ARG A 141 30.77 16.86 -4.54
CA ARG A 141 30.53 18.08 -3.73
C ARG A 141 29.29 17.90 -2.86
N PRO A 142 29.28 18.38 -1.60
CA PRO A 142 28.11 18.31 -0.74
C PRO A 142 26.94 19.10 -1.32
N ARG A 143 25.79 18.44 -1.48
CA ARG A 143 24.53 19.01 -1.99
C ARG A 143 23.44 19.09 -0.93
N GLY A 144 23.66 18.48 0.25
CA GLY A 144 22.75 18.52 1.38
C GLY A 144 22.96 17.33 2.31
N SER A 145 22.04 17.13 3.25
CA SER A 145 21.98 15.91 4.05
C SER A 145 20.55 15.38 4.11
N ARG A 146 20.40 14.07 4.27
CA ARG A 146 19.12 13.39 4.45
C ARG A 146 19.20 12.51 5.69
N VAL A 147 18.32 12.75 6.65
CA VAL A 147 18.14 11.83 7.78
C VAL A 147 17.36 10.61 7.28
N VAL A 148 17.89 9.42 7.52
CA VAL A 148 17.24 8.14 7.24
C VAL A 148 17.05 7.40 8.55
N THR A 149 15.81 7.00 8.82
CA THR A 149 15.42 6.19 9.97
C THR A 149 15.37 4.72 9.56
N TYR A 150 16.04 3.86 10.30
CA TYR A 150 16.06 2.41 10.13
C TYR A 150 15.21 1.80 11.23
N PHE A 151 14.27 0.93 10.83
CA PHE A 151 13.44 0.15 11.74
C PHE A 151 13.90 -1.30 11.70
N ASP A 152 14.13 -1.88 12.86
CA ASP A 152 14.49 -3.30 13.01
C ASP A 152 13.22 -4.13 13.09
N GLN A 153 12.69 -4.51 11.92
CA GLN A 153 11.41 -5.18 11.77
C GLN A 153 11.53 -6.38 10.82
N ALA A 154 10.79 -7.44 11.09
CA ALA A 154 10.53 -8.49 10.12
C ALA A 154 9.53 -8.01 9.08
N THR A 155 9.77 -8.35 7.82
CA THR A 155 8.80 -8.18 6.73
C THR A 155 7.98 -9.45 6.57
N LEU A 156 6.66 -9.33 6.52
CA LEU A 156 5.76 -10.39 6.08
C LEU A 156 5.36 -10.15 4.62
N VAL A 157 5.38 -11.20 3.81
CA VAL A 157 4.64 -11.29 2.56
C VAL A 157 3.72 -12.52 2.59
N ASN A 158 2.42 -12.30 2.42
CA ASN A 158 1.43 -13.38 2.35
C ASN A 158 1.01 -13.62 0.90
N LEU A 159 1.36 -14.79 0.38
CA LEU A 159 1.09 -15.24 -0.98
C LEU A 159 -0.21 -16.05 -1.03
N PRO A 160 -0.87 -16.13 -2.21
CA PRO A 160 -2.08 -16.92 -2.39
C PRO A 160 -1.84 -18.42 -2.19
N GLY A 161 -2.91 -19.21 -2.04
CA GLY A 161 -2.81 -20.65 -1.77
C GLY A 161 -2.41 -21.54 -2.96
N TYR A 162 -2.59 -21.07 -4.19
CA TYR A 162 -2.35 -21.87 -5.39
C TYR A 162 -0.85 -21.93 -5.78
N PRO A 163 -0.24 -23.13 -5.88
CA PRO A 163 1.21 -23.27 -6.14
C PRO A 163 1.73 -22.55 -7.38
N GLY A 164 0.97 -22.53 -8.47
CA GLY A 164 1.35 -21.82 -9.70
C GLY A 164 1.42 -20.30 -9.48
N ASP A 165 0.48 -19.72 -8.74
CA ASP A 165 0.49 -18.29 -8.39
C ASP A 165 1.62 -17.96 -7.41
N VAL A 166 1.85 -18.83 -6.42
CA VAL A 166 2.98 -18.73 -5.48
C VAL A 166 4.31 -18.70 -6.24
N ALA A 167 4.48 -19.57 -7.23
CA ALA A 167 5.69 -19.59 -8.05
C ALA A 167 5.88 -18.29 -8.84
N ILE A 168 4.84 -17.79 -9.51
CA ILE A 168 4.89 -16.52 -10.25
C ILE A 168 5.26 -15.37 -9.31
N LEU A 169 4.59 -15.25 -8.16
CA LEU A 169 4.84 -14.19 -7.19
C LEU A 169 6.19 -14.33 -6.48
N ALA A 170 6.70 -15.56 -6.31
CA ALA A 170 8.03 -15.77 -5.78
C ALA A 170 9.07 -15.13 -6.72
N HIS A 171 9.03 -15.47 -8.02
CA HIS A 171 10.00 -14.96 -8.98
C HIS A 171 9.85 -13.46 -9.29
N THR A 172 8.66 -12.89 -9.13
CA THR A 172 8.41 -11.47 -9.46
C THR A 172 8.48 -10.53 -8.24
N ILE A 173 7.82 -10.88 -7.14
CA ILE A 173 7.66 -10.02 -5.97
C ILE A 173 8.65 -10.39 -4.87
N LEU A 174 8.70 -11.67 -4.48
CA LEU A 174 9.57 -12.12 -3.38
C LEU A 174 11.03 -11.89 -3.73
N ARG A 175 11.43 -12.11 -4.99
CA ARG A 175 12.79 -11.82 -5.44
C ARG A 175 13.16 -10.34 -5.32
N ARG A 176 12.27 -9.44 -5.75
CA ARG A 176 12.44 -7.98 -5.60
C ARG A 176 12.61 -7.60 -4.14
N LEU A 177 11.82 -8.22 -3.26
CA LEU A 177 11.84 -7.94 -1.83
C LEU A 177 13.15 -8.37 -1.17
N ILE A 178 13.65 -9.55 -1.51
CA ILE A 178 14.95 -10.04 -0.99
C ILE A 178 16.07 -9.11 -1.45
N ASP A 179 16.09 -8.74 -2.74
CA ASP A 179 17.10 -7.82 -3.25
C ASP A 179 17.03 -6.44 -2.54
N LEU A 180 15.86 -5.99 -2.07
CA LEU A 180 15.73 -4.79 -1.24
C LEU A 180 16.28 -4.98 0.17
N LEU A 181 15.96 -6.10 0.82
CA LEU A 181 16.43 -6.42 2.17
C LEU A 181 17.95 -6.61 2.21
N GLU A 182 18.53 -7.12 1.13
CA GLU A 182 19.99 -7.23 0.94
C GLU A 182 20.65 -5.94 0.44
N PHE A 183 19.89 -4.85 0.23
CA PHE A 183 20.39 -3.59 -0.31
C PHE A 183 21.16 -3.74 -1.64
N VAL A 184 20.68 -4.63 -2.52
CA VAL A 184 21.25 -4.80 -3.86
C VAL A 184 21.08 -3.50 -4.65
N ASP A 185 22.18 -2.98 -5.22
CA ASP A 185 22.23 -1.70 -5.95
C ASP A 185 21.15 -1.56 -7.04
N VAL A 186 20.97 -2.62 -7.84
CA VAL A 186 19.96 -2.67 -8.91
C VAL A 186 19.12 -3.91 -8.69
N PRO A 187 18.11 -3.82 -7.83
CA PRO A 187 17.31 -4.98 -7.45
C PRO A 187 16.39 -5.42 -8.61
N GLY A 188 16.33 -6.73 -8.87
CA GLY A 188 15.48 -7.35 -9.90
C GLY A 188 14.01 -7.48 -9.47
N PRO A 189 13.11 -8.12 -10.24
CA PRO A 189 13.41 -8.89 -11.44
C PRO A 189 13.77 -8.00 -12.62
N TYR A 190 14.60 -8.54 -13.51
CA TYR A 190 14.97 -7.89 -14.75
C TYR A 190 14.08 -8.38 -15.87
N TRP A 191 13.52 -7.43 -16.62
CA TRP A 191 12.71 -7.68 -17.79
C TRP A 191 13.49 -7.30 -19.05
N GLU A 192 13.48 -8.18 -20.04
CA GLU A 192 14.04 -7.94 -21.37
C GLU A 192 12.95 -8.06 -22.44
N THR A 193 13.20 -7.48 -23.60
CA THR A 193 12.31 -7.62 -24.75
C THR A 193 12.64 -8.92 -25.47
N GLY A 194 11.62 -9.74 -25.72
CA GLY A 194 11.67 -10.89 -26.60
C GLY A 194 10.57 -10.82 -27.66
N VAL A 195 10.57 -11.78 -28.59
CA VAL A 195 9.55 -11.90 -29.63
C VAL A 195 8.74 -13.17 -29.47
N LEU A 196 7.42 -13.06 -29.61
CA LEU A 196 6.53 -14.20 -29.44
C LEU A 196 6.70 -15.23 -30.57
N GLY A 197 6.94 -16.50 -30.25
CA GLY A 197 7.18 -17.56 -31.23
C GLY A 197 5.92 -18.05 -31.95
N ALA A 198 4.75 -17.93 -31.32
CA ALA A 198 3.48 -18.38 -31.87
C ALA A 198 2.32 -17.50 -31.37
N PRO A 199 1.20 -17.39 -32.12
CA PRO A 199 0.07 -16.60 -31.68
C PRO A 199 -0.45 -17.06 -30.32
N THR A 200 -0.68 -16.12 -29.40
CA THR A 200 -1.03 -16.43 -28.00
C THR A 200 -2.33 -15.74 -27.60
N SER A 201 -3.24 -16.48 -26.99
CA SER A 201 -4.50 -15.97 -26.46
C SER A 201 -4.28 -14.97 -25.32
N ARG A 202 -5.11 -13.93 -25.25
CA ARG A 202 -5.07 -12.89 -24.22
C ARG A 202 -6.41 -12.81 -23.49
N ASP A 203 -6.37 -12.40 -22.23
CA ASP A 203 -7.58 -12.01 -21.50
C ASP A 203 -7.99 -10.60 -21.96
N PRO A 204 -9.28 -10.33 -22.21
CA PRO A 204 -9.72 -9.06 -22.77
C PRO A 204 -9.54 -7.85 -21.83
N ALA A 205 -9.44 -8.08 -20.52
CA ALA A 205 -9.46 -7.02 -19.51
C ALA A 205 -8.26 -7.04 -18.53
N ARG A 206 -7.55 -8.17 -18.43
CA ARG A 206 -6.44 -8.33 -17.47
C ARG A 206 -5.16 -8.78 -18.17
N HIS A 207 -4.03 -8.28 -17.67
CA HIS A 207 -2.73 -8.78 -18.08
C HIS A 207 -2.53 -10.22 -17.60
N ASP A 208 -1.60 -10.95 -18.18
CA ASP A 208 -1.30 -12.31 -17.75
C ASP A 208 0.21 -12.53 -17.68
N LEU A 209 0.61 -13.43 -16.78
CA LEU A 209 1.97 -13.89 -16.61
C LEU A 209 1.96 -15.39 -16.91
N ARG A 210 2.77 -15.80 -17.88
CA ARG A 210 2.84 -17.18 -18.37
C ARG A 210 4.24 -17.73 -18.29
N TRP A 211 4.37 -18.99 -17.90
CA TRP A 211 5.63 -19.72 -18.05
C TRP A 211 5.96 -19.91 -19.53
N ALA A 212 7.24 -19.78 -19.90
CA ALA A 212 7.67 -19.85 -21.30
C ALA A 212 9.04 -20.52 -21.43
N THR A 213 9.28 -21.11 -22.59
CA THR A 213 10.63 -21.53 -23.02
C THR A 213 11.26 -20.45 -23.88
N LEU A 214 12.58 -20.35 -23.82
CA LEU A 214 13.36 -19.43 -24.63
C LEU A 214 14.19 -20.18 -25.67
N ALA A 215 14.05 -19.80 -26.93
CA ALA A 215 14.95 -20.21 -27.99
C ALA A 215 15.84 -19.03 -28.41
N ALA A 216 17.10 -19.32 -28.73
CA ALA A 216 17.97 -18.33 -29.36
C ALA A 216 17.31 -17.85 -30.67
N GLY A 217 17.15 -16.53 -30.82
CA GLY A 217 16.53 -15.96 -32.01
C GLY A 217 17.29 -16.36 -33.26
N ALA A 218 16.57 -16.81 -34.31
CA ALA A 218 17.16 -16.96 -35.63
C ALA A 218 17.73 -15.60 -36.05
N ALA A 219 19.01 -15.57 -36.41
CA ALA A 219 19.77 -14.36 -36.71
C ALA A 219 19.02 -13.43 -37.68
N GLY A 220 18.34 -12.43 -37.14
CA GLY A 220 17.66 -11.36 -37.83
C GLY A 220 17.73 -10.08 -36.98
N ALA A 221 18.35 -9.04 -37.56
CA ALA A 221 18.59 -7.65 -37.16
C ALA A 221 18.85 -7.26 -35.68
N ALA A 222 18.25 -7.90 -34.66
CA ALA A 222 18.38 -7.52 -33.25
C ALA A 222 18.74 -8.68 -32.28
N GLY A 223 18.68 -9.95 -32.70
CA GLY A 223 19.11 -11.08 -31.85
C GLY A 223 18.25 -11.32 -30.60
N GLU A 224 17.00 -10.85 -30.60
CA GLU A 224 16.07 -11.00 -29.47
C GLU A 224 15.63 -12.46 -29.28
N PRO A 225 15.43 -12.94 -28.04
CA PRO A 225 15.03 -14.31 -27.77
C PRO A 225 13.60 -14.58 -28.28
N VAL A 226 13.39 -15.77 -28.86
CA VAL A 226 12.07 -16.23 -29.25
C VAL A 226 11.41 -16.90 -28.05
N VAL A 227 10.24 -16.39 -27.67
CA VAL A 227 9.52 -16.73 -26.45
C VAL A 227 8.30 -17.56 -26.81
N THR A 228 8.21 -18.77 -26.25
CA THR A 228 7.04 -19.64 -26.48
C THR A 228 6.35 -19.91 -25.14
N PRO A 229 5.17 -19.31 -24.89
CA PRO A 229 4.38 -19.61 -23.71
C PRO A 229 4.01 -21.09 -23.65
N LEU A 230 4.10 -21.69 -22.46
CA LEU A 230 3.75 -23.08 -22.22
C LEU A 230 2.23 -23.27 -22.27
N ALA A 231 1.80 -24.40 -22.81
CA ALA A 231 0.39 -24.78 -22.83
C ALA A 231 -0.01 -25.52 -21.55
N GLY A 232 -1.29 -25.41 -21.16
CA GLY A 232 -1.86 -26.21 -20.07
C GLY A 232 -1.46 -25.77 -18.65
N GLU A 233 -1.01 -24.53 -18.47
CA GLU A 233 -0.71 -23.97 -17.15
C GLU A 233 -1.95 -24.01 -16.24
N ARG A 234 -1.77 -24.55 -15.03
CA ARG A 234 -2.81 -24.62 -14.00
C ARG A 234 -2.35 -23.88 -12.75
N ALA A 235 -3.24 -23.11 -12.14
CA ALA A 235 -2.94 -22.41 -10.88
C ALA A 235 -2.59 -23.39 -9.75
N ASP A 236 -3.20 -24.58 -9.73
CA ASP A 236 -3.03 -25.57 -8.67
C ASP A 236 -1.80 -26.49 -8.84
N ALA A 237 -0.94 -26.27 -9.86
CA ALA A 237 0.17 -27.17 -10.16
C ALA A 237 1.47 -26.43 -10.52
N LEU A 238 2.61 -26.98 -10.09
CA LEU A 238 3.95 -26.50 -10.44
C LEU A 238 4.50 -27.13 -11.73
N GLY A 239 3.73 -27.98 -12.42
CA GLY A 239 4.24 -28.77 -13.55
C GLY A 239 4.79 -27.95 -14.71
N ALA A 240 4.18 -26.79 -15.01
CA ALA A 240 4.65 -25.90 -16.07
C ALA A 240 6.01 -25.28 -15.75
N LEU A 241 6.30 -24.99 -14.47
CA LEU A 241 7.57 -24.40 -14.04
C LEU A 241 8.76 -25.31 -14.37
N ALA A 242 8.60 -26.64 -14.28
CA ALA A 242 9.69 -27.58 -14.50
C ALA A 242 10.30 -27.54 -15.91
N GLY A 243 9.51 -27.08 -16.90
CA GLY A 243 9.96 -26.91 -18.29
C GLY A 243 10.12 -25.45 -18.72
N ALA A 244 10.09 -24.50 -17.77
CA ALA A 244 10.15 -23.08 -18.07
C ALA A 244 11.58 -22.56 -17.98
N ASP A 245 11.97 -21.76 -18.97
CA ASP A 245 13.22 -20.98 -18.93
C ASP A 245 12.97 -19.54 -18.46
N ALA A 246 11.73 -19.08 -18.63
CA ALA A 246 11.33 -17.70 -18.41
C ALA A 246 9.85 -17.57 -18.05
N LEU A 247 9.49 -16.35 -17.71
CA LEU A 247 8.14 -15.88 -17.46
C LEU A 247 7.88 -14.70 -18.40
N VAL A 248 6.77 -14.74 -19.14
CA VAL A 248 6.43 -13.75 -20.16
C VAL A 248 5.19 -12.96 -19.75
N ALA A 249 5.25 -11.64 -19.91
CA ALA A 249 4.11 -10.77 -19.71
C ALA A 249 3.28 -10.67 -20.98
N ILE A 250 2.01 -11.05 -20.87
CA ILE A 250 1.02 -10.99 -21.93
C ILE A 250 0.06 -9.86 -21.60
N GLU A 251 0.02 -8.83 -22.45
CA GLU A 251 -0.87 -7.71 -22.23
C GLU A 251 -2.36 -8.10 -22.36
N ALA A 252 -3.26 -7.30 -21.79
CA ALA A 252 -4.70 -7.49 -21.97
C ALA A 252 -5.11 -7.13 -23.41
N GLY A 253 -6.11 -7.80 -23.96
CA GLY A 253 -6.68 -7.46 -25.26
C GLY A 253 -7.59 -8.53 -25.83
N ALA A 254 -8.58 -8.11 -26.62
CA ALA A 254 -9.53 -9.03 -27.25
C ALA A 254 -8.91 -9.94 -28.34
N PRO A 255 -8.12 -9.43 -29.32
CA PRO A 255 -7.52 -10.30 -30.31
C PRO A 255 -6.29 -11.04 -29.73
N PRO A 256 -5.99 -12.27 -30.17
CA PRO A 256 -4.74 -12.94 -29.82
C PRO A 256 -3.52 -12.10 -30.21
N LEU A 257 -2.46 -12.18 -29.41
CA LEU A 257 -1.18 -11.57 -29.74
C LEU A 257 -0.54 -12.37 -30.89
N ALA A 258 -0.08 -11.70 -31.93
CA ALA A 258 0.47 -12.35 -33.11
C ALA A 258 1.89 -12.89 -32.86
N ALA A 259 2.30 -13.90 -33.63
CA ALA A 259 3.70 -14.30 -33.66
C ALA A 259 4.58 -13.13 -34.14
N GLY A 260 5.76 -12.98 -33.57
CA GLY A 260 6.70 -11.87 -33.80
C GLY A 260 6.38 -10.61 -33.00
N SER A 261 5.27 -10.54 -32.27
CA SER A 261 4.98 -9.40 -31.40
C SER A 261 6.02 -9.27 -30.28
N PRO A 262 6.46 -8.04 -29.96
CA PRO A 262 7.37 -7.81 -28.84
C PRO A 262 6.65 -8.08 -27.51
N VAL A 263 7.32 -8.77 -26.60
CA VAL A 263 6.82 -9.12 -25.26
C VAL A 263 7.91 -8.88 -24.23
N LEU A 264 7.51 -8.62 -22.98
CA LEU A 264 8.44 -8.55 -21.86
C LEU A 264 8.67 -9.95 -21.29
N VAL A 265 9.93 -10.27 -21.04
CA VAL A 265 10.40 -11.58 -20.61
C VAL A 265 11.28 -11.43 -19.38
N MET A 266 11.06 -12.27 -18.39
CA MET A 266 11.91 -12.42 -17.21
C MET A 266 12.51 -13.83 -17.23
N ARG A 267 13.83 -13.94 -17.39
CA ARG A 267 14.52 -15.24 -17.35
C ARG A 267 14.61 -15.77 -15.92
N LEU A 268 14.51 -17.08 -15.74
CA LEU A 268 14.63 -17.71 -14.42
C LEU A 268 16.08 -17.97 -14.01
N ASP A 269 17.01 -17.98 -14.98
CA ASP A 269 18.45 -18.23 -14.77
C ASP A 269 19.25 -16.97 -14.39
N GLN A 270 18.68 -15.77 -14.54
CA GLN A 270 19.37 -14.51 -14.24
C GLN A 270 19.43 -14.27 -12.73
N SER A 271 20.52 -14.73 -12.10
CA SER A 271 20.70 -14.61 -10.65
C SER A 271 21.25 -13.27 -10.16
N ARG A 272 21.85 -12.43 -11.02
CA ARG A 272 22.25 -11.02 -10.75
C ARG A 272 22.73 -10.33 -12.04
N ARG A 273 22.04 -9.27 -12.46
CA ARG A 273 22.29 -8.34 -13.61
C ARG A 273 22.36 -8.96 -15.03
N PRO A 274 21.60 -8.45 -16.01
CA PRO A 274 21.96 -8.61 -17.42
C PRO A 274 23.14 -7.68 -17.77
N VAL A 275 24.14 -8.20 -18.48
CA VAL A 275 25.20 -7.41 -19.12
C VAL A 275 24.58 -6.63 -20.28
N ARG A 276 24.21 -5.37 -20.08
CA ARG A 276 23.95 -4.46 -21.20
C ARG A 276 25.24 -3.73 -21.56
N ALA A 277 25.71 -4.02 -22.77
CA ALA A 277 26.82 -3.34 -23.42
C ALA A 277 26.63 -1.82 -23.35
N VAL A 278 27.67 -1.14 -22.86
CA VAL A 278 27.83 0.30 -22.92
C VAL A 278 27.66 0.73 -24.37
N ARG A 279 26.60 1.46 -24.68
CA ARG A 279 26.56 2.34 -25.86
C ARG A 279 26.72 3.75 -25.36
N ASP A 280 27.83 4.35 -25.77
CA ASP A 280 28.36 5.63 -25.32
C ASP A 280 27.33 6.77 -25.36
N ALA A 281 27.16 7.42 -24.21
CA ALA A 281 26.54 8.73 -24.11
C ALA A 281 27.60 9.81 -24.43
N THR A 282 27.97 9.92 -25.71
CA THR A 282 28.78 11.03 -26.25
C THR A 282 28.24 11.45 -27.60
N GLN A 283 26.98 11.90 -27.67
CA GLN A 283 26.51 12.83 -28.71
C GLN A 283 25.10 13.33 -28.43
N ALA A 284 24.99 14.40 -27.63
CA ALA A 284 23.93 15.41 -27.73
C ALA A 284 24.32 16.64 -26.90
N ALA A 285 25.52 17.18 -27.16
CA ALA A 285 25.87 18.54 -26.79
C ALA A 285 26.14 19.30 -28.09
N GLN A 286 25.14 20.04 -28.57
CA GLN A 286 25.28 21.12 -29.55
C GLN A 286 24.01 22.01 -29.49
N SER A 287 24.10 23.04 -28.61
CA SER A 287 23.71 24.47 -28.67
C SER A 287 22.82 25.02 -29.81
N PRO A 288 22.25 26.27 -29.73
CA PRO A 288 22.63 27.43 -28.89
C PRO A 288 21.45 28.13 -28.15
N ALA A 289 21.64 28.70 -26.96
CA ALA A 289 22.17 30.05 -26.64
C ALA A 289 21.51 31.20 -27.44
N VAL A 290 20.69 32.00 -26.76
CA VAL A 290 20.42 33.40 -27.11
C VAL A 290 20.44 34.25 -25.84
N ASP A 291 21.01 35.43 -26.02
CA ASP A 291 21.63 36.40 -25.13
C ASP A 291 20.95 36.85 -23.82
N ALA A 292 21.83 37.22 -22.91
CA ALA A 292 21.58 38.00 -21.71
C ALA A 292 21.57 39.51 -21.99
N SER A 293 20.84 40.25 -21.14
CA SER A 293 21.38 41.31 -20.28
C SER A 293 20.53 42.59 -20.27
N ALA A 294 20.07 42.98 -19.08
CA ALA A 294 20.11 44.37 -18.63
C ALA A 294 20.05 44.43 -17.09
N THR A 295 21.20 44.80 -16.54
CA THR A 295 21.54 45.24 -15.18
C THR A 295 20.62 46.30 -14.56
N ALA A 296 20.37 46.22 -13.25
CA ALA A 296 20.85 47.17 -12.23
C ALA A 296 20.28 46.85 -10.82
N ALA A 297 21.15 46.78 -9.82
CA ALA A 297 20.84 46.81 -8.38
C ALA A 297 21.00 48.25 -7.86
N PRO A 298 20.89 48.55 -6.55
CA PRO A 298 20.05 48.00 -5.47
C PRO A 298 19.19 49.11 -4.82
N ASP A 299 18.15 48.79 -4.05
CA ASP A 299 17.86 49.62 -2.88
C ASP A 299 17.09 48.91 -1.76
N SER A 300 17.39 49.41 -0.58
CA SER A 300 17.13 48.90 0.74
C SER A 300 15.69 49.08 1.24
N ALA A 301 15.35 48.26 2.24
CA ALA A 301 14.27 48.43 3.21
C ALA A 301 12.82 48.32 2.71
N ARG A 302 12.19 47.17 3.00
CA ARG A 302 10.91 47.13 3.72
C ARG A 302 10.71 45.77 4.39
N LYS A 303 10.60 45.84 5.72
CA LYS A 303 10.11 44.81 6.62
C LYS A 303 8.64 44.50 6.32
N ASP A 304 8.23 43.30 6.73
CA ASP A 304 6.88 42.87 7.06
C ASP A 304 5.83 42.92 5.95
N ALA A 305 5.52 41.75 5.41
CA ALA A 305 4.21 41.42 4.87
C ALA A 305 3.94 39.93 5.08
N THR A 306 3.61 39.58 6.32
CA THR A 306 2.68 38.49 6.64
C THR A 306 1.47 38.67 5.73
N SER A 307 1.27 37.76 4.77
CA SER A 307 0.04 37.73 3.98
C SER A 307 -1.09 37.37 4.94
N ALA A 308 -1.93 38.37 5.19
CA ALA A 308 -3.06 38.30 6.09
C ALA A 308 -4.00 37.17 5.69
N ALA A 309 -4.23 36.27 6.64
CA ALA A 309 -5.40 35.40 6.67
C ALA A 309 -6.65 36.28 6.50
N VAL A 310 -7.37 36.06 5.40
CA VAL A 310 -8.74 36.55 5.26
C VAL A 310 -9.55 35.87 6.36
N ALA A 311 -10.08 36.66 7.30
CA ALA A 311 -10.99 36.16 8.33
C ALA A 311 -12.23 35.54 7.65
N PRO A 312 -12.67 34.34 8.04
CA PRO A 312 -13.84 33.70 7.45
C PRO A 312 -15.11 34.50 7.79
N SER A 313 -15.92 34.72 6.76
CA SER A 313 -17.23 35.38 6.87
C SER A 313 -18.27 34.40 7.40
N PRO A 314 -19.35 34.86 8.05
CA PRO A 314 -20.46 34.01 8.52
C PRO A 314 -21.25 33.30 7.38
N ASP A 315 -20.83 33.42 6.12
CA ASP A 315 -21.41 32.80 4.93
C ASP A 315 -20.77 31.44 4.54
N ASP A 316 -19.76 30.94 5.27
CA ASP A 316 -19.11 29.65 5.00
C ASP A 316 -19.95 28.45 5.49
N THR A 317 -21.16 28.35 4.94
CA THR A 317 -22.02 27.18 5.15
C THR A 317 -21.44 25.97 4.41
N ILE A 318 -21.68 24.77 4.95
CA ILE A 318 -21.33 23.49 4.33
C ILE A 318 -21.82 23.42 2.87
N ALA A 319 -23.02 23.94 2.59
CA ALA A 319 -23.58 23.98 1.25
C ALA A 319 -22.81 24.91 0.30
N ALA A 320 -22.39 26.09 0.78
CA ALA A 320 -21.59 27.02 -0.03
C ALA A 320 -20.18 26.46 -0.33
N ALA A 321 -19.55 25.81 0.66
CA ALA A 321 -18.27 25.15 0.48
C ALA A 321 -18.35 24.03 -0.57
N TRP A 322 -19.36 23.15 -0.47
CA TRP A 322 -19.58 22.11 -1.47
C TRP A 322 -19.94 22.65 -2.85
N ALA A 323 -20.72 23.74 -2.94
CA ALA A 323 -21.01 24.37 -4.22
C ALA A 323 -19.73 24.85 -4.95
N ARG A 324 -18.74 25.37 -4.20
CA ARG A 324 -17.43 25.75 -4.74
C ARG A 324 -16.61 24.52 -5.17
N LEU A 325 -16.54 23.49 -4.34
CA LEU A 325 -15.85 22.24 -4.67
C LEU A 325 -16.48 21.54 -5.89
N ASP A 326 -17.80 21.58 -6.02
CA ASP A 326 -18.53 21.07 -7.18
C ASP A 326 -18.26 21.89 -8.44
N ALA A 327 -18.17 23.22 -8.32
CA ALA A 327 -17.80 24.08 -9.44
C ALA A 327 -16.37 23.77 -9.90
N TRP A 328 -15.43 23.64 -8.98
CA TRP A 328 -14.06 23.20 -9.26
C TRP A 328 -14.02 21.80 -9.89
N ARG A 329 -14.79 20.84 -9.37
CA ARG A 329 -14.88 19.50 -9.97
C ARG A 329 -15.26 19.56 -11.45
N ARG A 330 -16.18 20.44 -11.84
CA ARG A 330 -16.62 20.60 -13.23
C ARG A 330 -15.56 21.20 -14.16
N THR A 331 -14.47 21.77 -13.63
CA THR A 331 -13.34 22.28 -14.44
C THR A 331 -12.29 21.21 -14.72
N LEU A 332 -12.37 20.04 -14.08
CA LEU A 332 -11.45 18.94 -14.32
C LEU A 332 -11.62 18.36 -15.74
N PRO A 333 -10.54 17.82 -16.34
CA PRO A 333 -10.62 17.10 -17.61
C PRO A 333 -11.69 16.00 -17.61
N ALA A 334 -12.32 15.74 -18.75
CA ALA A 334 -13.42 14.77 -18.85
C ALA A 334 -13.03 13.32 -18.52
N ASP A 335 -11.73 13.00 -18.60
CA ASP A 335 -11.13 11.71 -18.24
C ASP A 335 -10.53 11.69 -16.83
N ALA A 336 -10.61 12.81 -16.08
CA ALA A 336 -10.12 12.87 -14.72
C ALA A 336 -10.97 11.96 -13.81
N PRO A 337 -10.33 11.21 -12.88
CA PRO A 337 -11.06 10.42 -11.90
C PRO A 337 -11.98 11.30 -11.06
N GLU A 338 -13.21 10.83 -10.81
CA GLU A 338 -14.17 11.52 -9.93
C GLU A 338 -13.52 11.79 -8.55
N PRO A 339 -13.40 13.06 -8.13
CA PRO A 339 -12.64 13.42 -6.92
C PRO A 339 -13.39 13.12 -5.62
N PHE A 340 -14.73 13.16 -5.64
CA PHE A 340 -15.58 12.98 -4.46
C PHE A 340 -16.53 11.80 -4.63
N ARG A 341 -16.81 11.07 -3.56
CA ARG A 341 -17.84 10.04 -3.59
C ARG A 341 -19.22 10.70 -3.61
N GLY A 342 -20.22 9.92 -4.03
CA GLY A 342 -21.61 10.34 -3.90
C GLY A 342 -22.05 10.49 -2.43
N PRO A 343 -23.29 10.88 -2.18
CA PRO A 343 -23.86 10.98 -0.83
C PRO A 343 -23.69 9.71 0.01
N ALA A 344 -23.40 9.88 1.30
CA ALA A 344 -23.42 8.79 2.28
C ALA A 344 -24.86 8.29 2.48
N SER A 345 -25.02 6.98 2.63
CA SER A 345 -26.32 6.41 2.94
C SER A 345 -26.70 6.67 4.40
N ASP A 346 -28.01 6.74 4.70
CA ASP A 346 -28.47 6.86 6.09
C ASP A 346 -28.06 5.66 6.95
N ASP A 347 -27.88 4.47 6.35
CA ASP A 347 -27.37 3.28 7.04
C ASP A 347 -25.89 3.45 7.43
N ASP A 348 -25.05 3.97 6.54
CA ASP A 348 -23.63 4.22 6.82
C ASP A 348 -23.48 5.29 7.91
N LEU A 349 -24.29 6.35 7.89
CA LEU A 349 -24.30 7.39 8.92
C LEU A 349 -24.74 6.85 10.28
N ARG A 350 -25.78 6.00 10.32
CA ARG A 350 -26.20 5.32 11.55
C ARG A 350 -25.13 4.40 12.09
N ALA A 351 -24.48 3.62 11.21
CA ALA A 351 -23.42 2.70 11.60
C ALA A 351 -22.20 3.46 12.14
N LEU A 352 -21.85 4.60 11.54
CA LEU A 352 -20.80 5.49 11.99
C LEU A 352 -21.09 6.01 13.41
N GLU A 353 -22.25 6.65 13.63
CA GLU A 353 -22.61 7.20 14.96
C GLU A 353 -22.71 6.12 16.03
N ALA A 354 -23.27 4.95 15.69
CA ALA A 354 -23.32 3.81 16.59
C ALA A 354 -21.92 3.28 16.94
N GLY A 355 -21.00 3.28 15.97
CA GLY A 355 -19.62 2.82 16.16
C GLY A 355 -18.77 3.79 16.99
N LEU A 356 -18.94 5.09 16.78
CA LEU A 356 -18.25 6.14 17.55
C LEU A 356 -18.83 6.30 18.96
N GLY A 357 -20.09 5.93 19.17
CA GLY A 357 -20.80 6.15 20.43
C GLY A 357 -21.18 7.61 20.69
N VAL A 358 -21.08 8.47 19.67
CA VAL A 358 -21.42 9.90 19.70
C VAL A 358 -22.19 10.28 18.44
N ALA A 359 -23.08 11.28 18.56
CA ALA A 359 -23.74 11.86 17.39
C ALA A 359 -22.79 12.82 16.67
N LEU A 360 -22.79 12.80 15.33
CA LEU A 360 -22.02 13.76 14.55
C LEU A 360 -22.67 15.15 14.63
N PRO A 361 -21.88 16.24 14.66
CA PRO A 361 -22.41 17.58 14.47
C PRO A 361 -23.22 17.68 13.16
N GLU A 362 -24.39 18.33 13.22
CA GLU A 362 -25.32 18.39 12.08
C GLU A 362 -24.67 18.95 10.81
N ALA A 363 -23.77 19.93 10.95
CA ALA A 363 -23.03 20.48 9.81
C ALA A 363 -22.16 19.41 9.11
N TRP A 364 -21.49 18.54 9.86
CA TRP A 364 -20.68 17.46 9.28
C TRP A 364 -21.55 16.36 8.69
N ARG A 365 -22.65 16.02 9.36
CA ARG A 365 -23.66 15.08 8.82
C ARG A 365 -24.23 15.59 7.49
N ALA A 366 -24.54 16.88 7.39
CA ALA A 366 -24.99 17.50 6.15
C ALA A 366 -23.93 17.43 5.05
N SER A 367 -22.64 17.56 5.39
CA SER A 367 -21.53 17.38 4.45
C SER A 367 -21.50 15.96 3.88
N LEU A 368 -21.56 14.94 4.73
CA LEU A 368 -21.53 13.52 4.30
C LEU A 368 -22.75 13.17 3.44
N ARG A 369 -23.90 13.81 3.68
CA ARG A 369 -25.11 13.67 2.84
C ARG A 369 -25.00 14.33 1.47
N LEU A 370 -24.06 15.25 1.27
CA LEU A 370 -23.75 15.79 -0.05
C LEU A 370 -22.69 14.92 -0.73
N HIS A 371 -21.60 14.63 -0.02
CA HIS A 371 -20.48 13.82 -0.50
C HIS A 371 -19.85 13.01 0.63
N ASP A 372 -19.78 11.69 0.45
CA ASP A 372 -19.15 10.76 1.37
C ASP A 372 -17.63 10.75 1.18
N GLY A 373 -16.95 11.88 1.38
CA GLY A 373 -15.49 11.97 1.32
C GLY A 373 -14.86 11.64 -0.05
N GLN A 374 -13.60 11.18 -0.01
CA GLN A 374 -12.75 10.91 -1.17
C GLN A 374 -12.20 9.48 -1.14
N GLU A 375 -11.84 8.95 -2.31
CA GLU A 375 -10.98 7.75 -2.36
C GLU A 375 -9.52 8.20 -2.35
N ALA A 376 -8.65 7.43 -1.69
CA ALA A 376 -7.22 7.73 -1.59
C ALA A 376 -6.53 7.75 -2.97
N GLY A 377 -5.58 8.66 -3.17
CA GLY A 377 -4.78 8.77 -4.40
C GLY A 377 -5.52 9.37 -5.60
N ARG A 378 -6.65 10.05 -5.38
CA ARG A 378 -7.38 10.81 -6.40
C ARG A 378 -6.99 12.29 -6.37
N THR A 379 -7.42 13.05 -7.39
CA THR A 379 -7.24 14.50 -7.52
C THR A 379 -7.40 15.21 -6.17
N GLU A 380 -6.39 15.98 -5.74
CA GLU A 380 -6.29 16.50 -4.37
C GLU A 380 -6.69 17.99 -4.25
N PRO A 381 -7.87 18.32 -3.72
CA PRO A 381 -8.27 19.71 -3.48
C PRO A 381 -7.80 20.26 -2.12
N PHE A 382 -7.20 19.42 -1.27
CA PHE A 382 -6.86 19.75 0.13
C PHE A 382 -5.37 19.51 0.48
N ALA A 383 -4.46 19.61 -0.48
CA ALA A 383 -3.00 19.60 -0.26
C ALA A 383 -2.51 18.41 0.60
N GLY A 384 -2.76 17.17 0.16
CA GLY A 384 -2.36 15.94 0.86
C GLY A 384 -3.32 15.45 1.94
N GLU A 385 -4.35 16.21 2.30
CA GLU A 385 -5.38 15.79 3.27
C GLU A 385 -6.54 15.07 2.55
N THR A 386 -6.58 13.74 2.58
CA THR A 386 -7.69 12.98 1.99
C THR A 386 -8.91 13.07 2.91
N LEU A 387 -10.02 13.63 2.45
CA LEU A 387 -11.28 13.69 3.20
C LEU A 387 -11.87 12.28 3.36
N LEU A 388 -12.07 11.81 4.59
CA LEU A 388 -12.50 10.45 4.87
C LEU A 388 -13.99 10.23 4.59
N PHE A 389 -14.32 9.06 4.05
CA PHE A 389 -15.71 8.60 3.94
C PHE A 389 -16.21 7.94 5.23
N ALA A 390 -17.53 7.83 5.44
CA ALA A 390 -18.14 7.42 6.71
C ALA A 390 -17.54 6.13 7.30
N ARG A 391 -17.46 5.07 6.49
CA ARG A 391 -16.86 3.78 6.90
C ARG A 391 -15.34 3.89 7.19
N GLN A 392 -14.63 4.83 6.58
CA GLN A 392 -13.21 5.11 6.81
C GLN A 392 -12.98 5.91 8.09
N ILE A 393 -13.85 6.89 8.39
CA ILE A 393 -13.83 7.63 9.66
C ILE A 393 -13.88 6.63 10.81
N LEU A 394 -14.84 5.70 10.77
CA LEU A 394 -14.97 4.67 11.79
C LEU A 394 -13.75 3.74 11.85
N ALA A 395 -13.18 3.36 10.71
CA ALA A 395 -12.01 2.50 10.66
C ALA A 395 -10.78 3.19 11.28
N GLN A 396 -10.48 4.43 10.88
CA GLN A 396 -9.36 5.21 11.41
C GLN A 396 -9.54 5.48 12.91
N TRP A 397 -10.74 5.88 13.33
CA TRP A 397 -11.04 6.08 14.75
C TRP A 397 -10.90 4.80 15.58
N SER A 398 -11.30 3.64 15.03
CA SER A 398 -11.19 2.37 15.75
C SER A 398 -9.75 1.97 16.06
N ILE A 399 -8.80 2.32 15.18
CA ILE A 399 -7.36 2.11 15.43
C ILE A 399 -6.93 2.86 16.69
N TRP A 400 -7.25 4.16 16.75
CA TRP A 400 -6.96 5.01 17.90
C TRP A 400 -7.69 4.58 19.17
N ARG A 401 -8.97 4.20 19.05
CA ARG A 401 -9.74 3.66 20.17
C ARG A 401 -9.07 2.45 20.79
N ASP A 402 -8.61 1.51 19.97
CA ASP A 402 -8.02 0.29 20.45
C ASP A 402 -6.68 0.54 21.16
N LEU A 403 -5.91 1.56 20.75
CA LEU A 403 -4.69 2.00 21.46
C LEU A 403 -5.02 2.64 22.82
N VAL A 404 -6.00 3.54 22.86
CA VAL A 404 -6.45 4.19 24.11
C VAL A 404 -7.00 3.16 25.10
N VAL A 405 -7.85 2.23 24.65
CA VAL A 405 -8.47 1.21 25.51
C VAL A 405 -7.44 0.21 26.06
N ARG A 406 -6.39 -0.11 25.29
CA ARG A 406 -5.29 -0.96 25.76
C ARG A 406 -4.36 -0.25 26.76
N GLY A 407 -4.43 1.08 26.84
CA GLY A 407 -3.55 1.89 27.66
C GLY A 407 -2.19 2.15 27.00
N ASP A 408 -2.04 1.87 25.71
CA ASP A 408 -0.77 2.04 24.98
C ASP A 408 -0.32 3.51 24.90
N LEU A 409 -1.25 4.44 25.14
CA LEU A 409 -1.02 5.90 25.13
C LEU A 409 -1.09 6.52 26.54
N ALA A 410 -1.15 5.71 27.60
CA ALA A 410 -1.40 6.21 28.96
C ALA A 410 -0.29 7.11 29.51
N ASP A 411 0.96 6.90 29.06
CA ASP A 411 2.13 7.69 29.45
C ASP A 411 2.45 8.82 28.45
N CYS A 412 1.57 9.05 27.46
CA CYS A 412 1.75 10.08 26.43
C CYS A 412 0.89 11.30 26.75
N GLU A 413 1.49 12.50 26.67
CA GLU A 413 0.81 13.77 26.89
C GLU A 413 0.94 14.65 25.63
N GLY A 414 -0.13 15.39 25.31
CA GLY A 414 -0.13 16.33 24.21
C GLY A 414 0.38 17.72 24.62
N GLU A 415 0.85 18.49 23.65
CA GLU A 415 1.18 19.91 23.75
C GLU A 415 0.13 20.72 22.96
N PRO A 416 -1.07 20.96 23.52
CA PRO A 416 -2.17 21.58 22.78
C PRO A 416 -2.05 23.10 22.69
N GLU A 417 -2.53 23.65 21.58
CA GLU A 417 -2.91 25.06 21.49
C GLU A 417 -4.15 25.37 22.38
N PRO A 418 -4.37 26.65 22.75
CA PRO A 418 -5.51 27.05 23.58
C PRO A 418 -6.86 26.55 23.04
N GLY A 419 -7.69 25.99 23.94
CA GLY A 419 -9.00 25.44 23.60
C GLY A 419 -9.00 23.97 23.16
N ILE A 420 -7.84 23.29 23.20
CA ILE A 420 -7.71 21.85 22.95
C ILE A 420 -7.21 21.17 24.23
N ARG A 421 -7.76 19.99 24.55
CA ARG A 421 -7.32 19.24 25.74
C ARG A 421 -5.90 18.69 25.57
N GLY A 422 -5.16 18.57 26.67
CA GLY A 422 -3.78 18.02 26.69
C GLY A 422 -3.66 16.51 26.51
N ASP A 423 -4.69 15.85 25.97
CA ASP A 423 -4.67 14.42 25.73
C ASP A 423 -3.71 14.09 24.56
N TRP A 424 -3.00 12.95 24.61
CA TRP A 424 -2.33 12.45 23.41
C TRP A 424 -3.35 12.08 22.34
N TYR A 425 -4.42 11.38 22.71
CA TYR A 425 -5.58 11.17 21.85
C TYR A 425 -6.85 11.07 22.68
N ASN A 426 -7.86 11.88 22.36
CA ASN A 426 -9.19 11.82 22.96
C ASN A 426 -10.16 11.08 22.03
N LEU A 427 -10.95 10.14 22.54
CA LEU A 427 -11.91 9.37 21.73
C LEU A 427 -13.04 10.22 21.13
N LYS A 428 -13.19 11.47 21.58
CA LYS A 428 -14.11 12.45 21.00
C LYS A 428 -13.44 13.32 19.93
N TRP A 429 -12.17 13.09 19.59
CA TRP A 429 -11.49 13.65 18.42
C TRP A 429 -11.69 12.71 17.23
N ILE A 430 -12.68 13.01 16.39
CA ILE A 430 -13.11 12.09 15.33
C ILE A 430 -12.36 12.43 14.03
N PRO A 431 -11.64 11.49 13.40
CA PRO A 431 -10.88 11.76 12.17
C PRO A 431 -11.76 12.32 11.05
N LEU A 432 -11.37 13.47 10.50
CA LEU A 432 -11.94 14.12 9.33
C LEU A 432 -11.15 13.77 8.08
N THR A 433 -9.81 13.78 8.17
CA THR A 433 -8.90 13.54 7.04
C THR A 433 -7.85 12.49 7.37
N HIS A 434 -7.11 12.06 6.35
CA HIS A 434 -5.92 11.23 6.48
C HIS A 434 -4.87 11.64 5.45
N ASN A 435 -3.60 11.69 5.87
CA ASN A 435 -2.47 12.11 5.02
C ASN A 435 -1.63 10.96 4.43
N GLY A 436 -2.01 9.70 4.62
CA GLY A 436 -1.22 8.54 4.16
C GLY A 436 -0.24 7.97 5.20
N SER A 437 0.07 8.72 6.26
CA SER A 437 1.15 8.40 7.22
C SER A 437 0.69 8.19 8.67
N GLY A 438 -0.63 8.24 8.91
CA GLY A 438 -1.22 8.03 10.24
C GLY A 438 -1.68 9.31 10.93
N ASP A 439 -1.44 10.48 10.33
CA ASP A 439 -1.88 11.75 10.89
C ASP A 439 -3.27 12.14 10.38
N HIS A 440 -3.96 12.92 11.21
CA HIS A 440 -5.33 13.30 10.96
C HIS A 440 -5.57 14.77 11.27
N LEU A 441 -6.43 15.40 10.48
CA LEU A 441 -7.30 16.42 11.02
C LEU A 441 -8.48 15.73 11.70
N CYS A 442 -8.83 16.15 12.91
CA CYS A 442 -9.93 15.60 13.69
C CYS A 442 -10.97 16.67 13.97
N VAL A 443 -12.24 16.28 13.99
CA VAL A 443 -13.34 17.07 14.55
C VAL A 443 -13.36 16.84 16.05
N ASP A 444 -13.11 17.90 16.80
CA ASP A 444 -13.04 17.87 18.25
C ASP A 444 -14.43 18.05 18.88
N LEU A 445 -14.92 17.01 19.55
CA LEU A 445 -16.20 17.00 20.26
C LEU A 445 -16.03 17.14 21.79
N ASP A 446 -14.82 17.39 22.27
CA ASP A 446 -14.47 17.55 23.70
C ASP A 446 -13.37 18.61 23.88
N PRO A 447 -13.62 19.86 23.45
CA PRO A 447 -12.64 20.93 23.61
C PRO A 447 -12.39 21.27 25.08
N ASP A 448 -11.24 21.91 25.35
CA ASP A 448 -10.95 22.49 26.66
C ASP A 448 -11.54 23.91 26.79
N GLU A 449 -11.31 24.56 27.93
CA GLU A 449 -11.72 25.94 28.18
C GLU A 449 -11.25 26.88 27.06
N GLY A 450 -12.20 27.62 26.47
CA GLY A 450 -11.96 28.51 25.34
C GLY A 450 -12.07 27.86 23.95
N GLY A 451 -12.20 26.54 23.85
CA GLY A 451 -12.43 25.83 22.59
C GLY A 451 -13.91 25.68 22.22
N ARG A 452 -14.18 25.17 21.02
CA ARG A 452 -15.53 25.04 20.45
C ARG A 452 -15.83 23.61 20.00
N ILE A 453 -16.98 23.06 20.41
CA ILE A 453 -17.43 21.75 19.95
C ILE A 453 -17.62 21.78 18.42
N GLY A 454 -16.95 20.86 17.74
CA GLY A 454 -16.93 20.75 16.29
C GLY A 454 -15.79 21.50 15.61
N GLN A 455 -14.87 22.12 16.36
CA GLN A 455 -13.63 22.68 15.80
C GLN A 455 -12.79 21.59 15.14
N VAL A 456 -11.98 21.97 14.16
CA VAL A 456 -11.08 21.04 13.46
C VAL A 456 -9.67 21.27 13.98
N ILE A 457 -9.08 20.21 14.52
CA ILE A 457 -7.74 20.21 15.09
C ILE A 457 -6.82 19.30 14.29
N ARG A 458 -5.51 19.54 14.37
CA ARG A 458 -4.50 18.64 13.83
C ARG A 458 -3.99 17.71 14.92
N VAL A 459 -3.97 16.42 14.62
CA VAL A 459 -3.51 15.36 15.52
C VAL A 459 -2.41 14.57 14.82
N TRP A 460 -1.19 14.73 15.32
CA TRP A 460 -0.03 13.97 14.88
C TRP A 460 0.05 12.64 15.60
N HIS A 461 0.43 11.58 14.89
CA HIS A 461 0.48 10.26 15.50
C HIS A 461 1.74 10.02 16.33
N ASP A 462 2.83 10.74 16.04
CA ASP A 462 4.16 10.60 16.62
C ASP A 462 4.71 11.89 17.24
N SER A 463 3.89 12.95 17.29
CA SER A 463 4.26 14.27 17.81
C SER A 463 3.22 14.77 18.82
N PRO A 464 3.64 15.47 19.90
CA PRO A 464 2.72 15.91 20.96
C PRO A 464 1.82 17.08 20.56
N GLU A 465 2.18 17.87 19.56
CA GLU A 465 1.49 19.13 19.21
C GLU A 465 0.04 18.90 18.78
N ARG A 466 -0.90 19.71 19.28
CA ARG A 466 -2.30 19.75 18.82
C ARG A 466 -2.64 21.16 18.37
N GLU A 467 -2.87 21.34 17.08
CA GLU A 467 -3.07 22.68 16.48
C GLU A 467 -4.54 22.91 16.15
N LEU A 468 -5.05 24.11 16.41
CA LEU A 468 -6.38 24.53 15.99
C LEU A 468 -6.35 24.95 14.52
N VAL A 469 -6.94 24.13 13.65
CA VAL A 469 -6.91 24.37 12.21
C VAL A 469 -8.09 25.22 11.76
N ALA A 470 -9.30 24.98 12.25
CA ALA A 470 -10.50 25.75 11.88
C ALA A 470 -11.57 25.71 12.99
N GLN A 471 -12.47 26.70 13.00
CA GLN A 471 -13.58 26.78 13.97
C GLN A 471 -14.72 25.80 13.66
N GLY A 472 -14.66 25.11 12.51
CA GLY A 472 -15.58 24.05 12.16
C GLY A 472 -15.32 23.43 10.78
N VAL A 473 -15.99 22.30 10.52
CA VAL A 473 -15.86 21.55 9.26
C VAL A 473 -16.19 22.40 8.03
N GLY A 474 -17.17 23.31 8.11
CA GLY A 474 -17.55 24.19 7.00
C GLY A 474 -16.45 25.18 6.62
N GLU A 475 -15.85 25.82 7.63
CA GLU A 475 -14.71 26.73 7.44
C GLU A 475 -13.51 25.97 6.86
N TRP A 476 -13.21 24.77 7.36
CA TRP A 476 -12.14 23.95 6.82
C TRP A 476 -12.39 23.55 5.35
N LEU A 477 -13.59 23.06 5.02
CA LEU A 477 -13.96 22.69 3.65
C LEU A 477 -13.87 23.87 2.68
N ALA A 478 -14.17 25.09 3.13
CA ALA A 478 -14.09 26.29 2.32
C ALA A 478 -12.67 26.67 1.89
N ARG A 479 -11.63 26.07 2.50
CA ARG A 479 -10.22 26.19 2.12
C ARG A 479 -9.84 25.28 0.95
N GLY A 480 -10.70 24.32 0.58
CA GLY A 480 -10.49 23.46 -0.57
C GLY A 480 -10.78 24.16 -1.90
N ALA A 481 -10.07 23.71 -2.94
CA ALA A 481 -10.00 24.23 -4.31
C ALA A 481 -9.15 25.52 -4.50
N PRO A 482 -8.21 25.53 -5.48
CA PRO A 482 -7.53 26.76 -5.88
C PRO A 482 -8.54 27.73 -6.52
N GLY A 483 -8.47 28.99 -6.10
CA GLY A 483 -9.21 30.09 -6.73
C GLY A 483 -8.75 30.40 -8.14
#